data_AF-A0A143G4Y1-F1
#
_entry.id   AF-A0A143G4Y1-F1
#
_cell.length_a   1.000
_cell.length_b   1.000
_cell.length_c   1.000
_cell.angle_alpha   90.00
_cell.angle_beta   90.00
_cell.angle_gamma   90.00
#
_symmetry.space_group_name_H-M   'P 1'
#
loop_
_entity.id
_entity.type
_entity.pdbx_description
1 polymer ?
#
loop_
_entity_poly.entity_id
_entity_poly.type
_entity_poly.pdbx_seq_one_letter_code
_entity_poly.pdbx_strand_id
1 'polypeptide(L)'
;MIHKLLTLIILLSPLSYAENINITIPSTSIPQGISLERYNQLHLAYQRKAFAEKAGTHVEVAAKAKTVIDEDRSEKVRSDAQKVNAKAEAAAKARAERDAYQAKALVEQKVREDAANKKAEARKIASSAKRDFESKIINAWKIPDGFTEKKATAHIPLSNNGDVLSIVVATTEPQLRAGIEQAVRSAAPYPMPSDPEARSQARSFTASFTVK
;
A
#
# COMPACT_ATOMS: atom_id res chain seq x y z
N MET A 1 20.76 -5.44 30.12
CA MET A 1 21.41 -6.67 30.64
C MET A 1 22.43 -7.13 29.60
N ILE A 2 23.69 -6.87 29.92
CA ILE A 2 24.87 -7.15 29.09
C ILE A 2 25.24 -8.62 29.33
N HIS A 3 25.19 -9.46 28.30
CA HIS A 3 25.79 -10.80 28.29
C HIS A 3 26.62 -10.87 27.01
N LYS A 4 27.91 -10.54 27.09
CA LYS A 4 29.02 -11.52 27.22
C LYS A 4 28.87 -12.67 26.22
N LEU A 5 29.17 -12.38 24.96
CA LEU A 5 29.55 -13.41 24.00
C LEU A 5 31.07 -13.61 24.10
N LEU A 6 31.40 -14.72 24.73
CA LEU A 6 32.69 -15.44 24.69
C LEU A 6 33.09 -15.66 23.22
N THR A 7 34.36 -15.44 22.84
CA THR A 7 35.17 -16.31 21.94
C THR A 7 36.57 -15.69 21.73
N LEU A 8 37.56 -16.28 22.43
CA LEU A 8 38.86 -16.69 21.92
C LEU A 8 39.87 -15.64 21.40
N ILE A 9 40.75 -15.14 22.28
CA ILE A 9 42.19 -14.99 21.96
C ILE A 9 43.00 -15.47 23.17
N ILE A 10 43.71 -16.57 22.94
CA ILE A 10 44.59 -17.29 23.85
C ILE A 10 45.97 -16.64 23.85
N LEU A 11 46.53 -16.46 25.05
CA LEU A 11 47.94 -16.36 25.44
C LEU A 11 48.85 -15.36 24.72
N LEU A 12 49.29 -14.32 25.46
CA LEU A 12 50.66 -13.81 25.35
C LEU A 12 51.13 -13.21 26.69
N SER A 13 51.36 -14.09 27.67
CA SER A 13 52.22 -13.77 28.82
C SER A 13 53.67 -13.89 28.34
N PRO A 14 54.53 -12.87 28.43
CA PRO A 14 55.96 -13.07 28.24
C PRO A 14 56.53 -13.78 29.47
N LEU A 15 56.56 -15.11 29.32
CA LEU A 15 57.45 -16.11 29.93
C LEU A 15 58.55 -15.56 30.87
N SER A 16 58.41 -15.88 32.15
CA SER A 16 59.51 -16.40 32.95
C SER A 16 60.16 -17.55 32.17
N TYR A 17 61.38 -17.33 31.67
CA TYR A 17 62.30 -18.41 31.31
C TYR A 17 63.74 -17.88 31.35
N ALA A 18 64.20 -17.57 32.58
CA ALA A 18 65.62 -17.53 32.87
C ALA A 18 66.09 -18.98 33.02
N GLU A 19 66.13 -19.73 31.92
CA GLU A 19 66.88 -20.98 31.89
C GLU A 19 68.36 -20.66 31.70
N ASN A 20 69.16 -21.14 32.65
CA ASN A 20 70.61 -21.24 32.60
C ASN A 20 71.05 -21.83 31.25
N ILE A 21 71.41 -20.98 30.29
CA ILE A 21 72.21 -21.43 29.16
C ILE A 21 73.66 -21.37 29.63
N ASN A 22 74.11 -22.47 30.24
CA ASN A 22 75.51 -22.79 30.40
C ASN A 22 76.09 -23.02 28.99
N ILE A 23 76.48 -21.95 28.31
CA ILE A 23 77.14 -22.04 27.01
C ILE A 23 78.63 -22.23 27.28
N THR A 24 79.03 -23.50 27.40
CA THR A 24 80.40 -23.91 27.10
C THR A 24 80.67 -23.55 25.64
N ILE A 25 81.43 -22.48 25.41
CA ILE A 25 81.85 -22.07 24.07
C ILE A 25 83.14 -22.83 23.73
N PRO A 26 83.18 -23.57 22.60
CA PRO A 26 84.42 -24.23 22.16
C PRO A 26 85.51 -23.19 21.88
N SER A 27 86.68 -23.44 22.47
CA SER A 27 87.88 -22.62 22.34
C SER A 27 88.40 -22.70 20.90
N THR A 28 87.96 -21.77 20.05
CA THR A 28 88.52 -21.59 18.70
C THR A 28 88.85 -20.11 18.49
N SER A 29 90.14 -19.82 18.58
CA SER A 29 90.89 -18.63 18.16
C SER A 29 90.32 -17.24 18.51
N ILE A 30 90.70 -16.74 19.69
CA ILE A 30 90.69 -15.31 19.97
C ILE A 30 91.83 -14.67 19.14
N PRO A 31 91.56 -13.69 18.26
CA PRO A 31 92.64 -12.97 17.57
C PRO A 31 93.52 -12.24 18.60
N GLN A 32 94.85 -12.43 18.48
CA GLN A 32 95.84 -11.89 19.41
C GLN A 32 95.72 -10.36 19.50
N GLY A 33 95.50 -9.83 20.71
CA GLY A 33 95.45 -8.39 20.98
C GLY A 33 94.13 -7.83 21.52
N ILE A 34 93.12 -8.66 21.78
CA ILE A 34 91.82 -8.23 22.31
C ILE A 34 91.48 -9.01 23.56
N SER A 35 91.12 -8.34 24.67
CA SER A 35 90.68 -9.01 25.88
C SER A 35 89.37 -9.78 25.60
N LEU A 36 89.21 -10.95 26.24
CA LEU A 36 88.03 -11.81 26.10
C LEU A 36 86.71 -11.05 26.32
N GLU A 37 86.72 -10.10 27.24
CA GLU A 37 85.58 -9.24 27.55
C GLU A 37 85.18 -8.32 26.38
N ARG A 38 86.16 -7.74 25.68
CA ARG A 38 85.93 -6.88 24.51
C ARG A 38 85.48 -7.68 23.29
N TYR A 39 85.98 -8.90 23.13
CA TYR A 39 85.50 -9.84 22.09
C TYR A 39 84.02 -10.22 22.32
N ASN A 40 83.65 -10.54 23.56
CA ASN A 40 82.27 -10.88 23.92
C ASN A 40 81.30 -9.72 23.69
N GLN A 41 81.69 -8.49 24.04
CA GLN A 41 80.89 -7.28 23.81
C GLN A 41 80.67 -7.02 22.31
N LEU A 42 81.71 -7.18 21.48
CA LEU A 42 81.62 -7.03 20.03
C LEU A 42 80.70 -8.07 19.39
N HIS A 43 80.81 -9.33 19.82
CA HIS A 43 79.96 -10.40 19.31
C HIS A 43 78.49 -10.20 19.69
N LEU A 44 78.22 -9.76 20.92
CA LEU A 44 76.87 -9.45 21.39
C LEU A 44 76.26 -8.25 20.63
N ALA A 45 77.07 -7.22 20.35
CA ALA A 45 76.64 -6.07 19.55
C ALA A 45 76.32 -6.46 18.09
N TYR A 46 77.11 -7.36 17.50
CA TYR A 46 76.86 -7.87 16.15
C TYR A 46 75.55 -8.67 16.08
N GLN A 47 75.31 -9.56 17.06
CA GLN A 47 74.05 -10.30 17.13
C GLN A 47 72.84 -9.37 17.36
N ARG A 48 72.96 -8.37 18.25
CA ARG A 48 71.90 -7.38 18.48
C ARG A 48 71.59 -6.57 17.22
N LYS A 49 72.61 -6.18 16.45
CA LYS A 49 72.42 -5.47 15.18
C LYS A 49 71.72 -6.33 14.13
N ALA A 50 72.11 -7.60 14.00
CA ALA A 50 71.48 -8.55 13.08
C ALA A 50 70.03 -8.88 13.47
N PHE A 51 69.72 -8.94 14.77
CA PHE A 51 68.34 -9.10 15.27
C PHE A 51 67.49 -7.84 15.05
N ALA A 52 68.06 -6.64 15.25
CA ALA A 52 67.36 -5.38 15.01
C ALA A 52 67.02 -5.16 13.53
N GLU A 53 67.89 -5.57 12.61
CA GLU A 53 67.69 -5.47 11.16
C GLU A 53 66.60 -6.44 10.64
N LYS A 54 66.55 -7.66 11.19
CA LYS A 54 65.47 -8.63 10.92
C LYS A 54 64.14 -8.24 11.58
N ALA A 55 64.16 -7.58 12.73
CA ALA A 55 62.96 -7.08 13.39
C ALA A 55 62.37 -5.85 12.67
N GLY A 56 63.20 -4.93 12.16
CA GLY A 56 62.76 -3.76 11.42
C GLY A 56 62.03 -4.11 10.11
N THR A 57 62.49 -5.13 9.40
CA THR A 57 61.88 -5.61 8.14
C THR A 57 60.53 -6.32 8.35
N HIS A 58 60.34 -7.02 9.48
CA HIS A 58 59.06 -7.65 9.81
C HIS A 58 57.98 -6.64 10.26
N VAL A 59 58.37 -5.56 10.95
CA VAL A 59 57.42 -4.51 11.42
C VAL A 59 56.88 -3.68 10.26
N GLU A 60 57.70 -3.40 9.24
CA GLU A 60 57.28 -2.59 8.10
C GLU A 60 56.34 -3.35 7.14
N VAL A 61 56.57 -4.65 6.94
CA VAL A 61 55.70 -5.51 6.10
C VAL A 61 54.36 -5.79 6.80
N ALA A 62 54.34 -5.95 8.13
CA ALA A 62 53.11 -6.12 8.90
C ALA A 62 52.28 -4.83 8.97
N ALA A 63 52.92 -3.65 9.05
CA ALA A 63 52.22 -2.36 9.01
C ALA A 63 51.57 -2.09 7.65
N LYS A 64 52.28 -2.37 6.55
CA LYS A 64 51.76 -2.21 5.17
C LYS A 64 50.65 -3.21 4.83
N ALA A 65 50.72 -4.45 5.34
CA ALA A 65 49.65 -5.44 5.15
C ALA A 65 48.37 -5.09 5.94
N LYS A 66 48.50 -4.46 7.12
CA LYS A 66 47.36 -4.06 7.94
C LYS A 66 46.57 -2.89 7.33
N THR A 67 47.25 -1.91 6.73
CA THR A 67 46.59 -0.76 6.06
C THR A 67 45.79 -1.16 4.82
N VAL A 68 46.30 -2.11 4.00
CA VAL A 68 45.60 -2.56 2.79
C VAL A 68 44.33 -3.36 3.10
N ILE A 69 44.33 -4.12 4.20
CA ILE A 69 43.15 -4.91 4.65
C ILE A 69 42.05 -4.01 5.23
N ASP A 70 42.41 -2.91 5.89
CA ASP A 70 41.45 -1.97 6.48
C ASP A 70 40.79 -1.07 5.41
N GLU A 71 41.49 -0.73 4.32
CA GLU A 71 40.93 0.05 3.20
C GLU A 71 39.95 -0.76 2.34
N ASP A 72 40.30 -1.99 1.94
CA ASP A 72 39.45 -2.89 1.13
C ASP A 72 38.15 -3.28 1.88
N ARG A 73 38.25 -3.52 3.19
CA ARG A 73 37.08 -3.74 4.05
C ARG A 73 36.19 -2.48 4.16
N SER A 74 36.77 -1.28 4.09
CA SER A 74 36.01 -0.02 4.16
C SER A 74 35.26 0.31 2.87
N GLU A 75 35.81 -0.03 1.69
CA GLU A 75 35.17 0.19 0.39
C GLU A 75 34.02 -0.79 0.14
N LYS A 76 34.21 -2.07 0.48
CA LYS A 76 33.14 -3.06 0.35
C LYS A 76 31.93 -2.73 1.26
N VAL A 77 32.17 -2.29 2.49
CA VAL A 77 31.12 -1.87 3.43
C VAL A 77 30.38 -0.61 2.94
N ARG A 78 31.09 0.37 2.36
CA ARG A 78 30.45 1.55 1.75
C ARG A 78 29.63 1.21 0.50
N SER A 79 30.13 0.32 -0.36
CA SER A 79 29.42 -0.16 -1.56
C SER A 79 28.15 -0.93 -1.21
N ASP A 80 28.24 -1.83 -0.23
CA ASP A 80 27.08 -2.59 0.25
C ASP A 80 26.06 -1.67 0.96
N ALA A 81 26.52 -0.67 1.72
CA ALA A 81 25.65 0.34 2.34
C ALA A 81 24.94 1.24 1.31
N GLN A 82 25.63 1.67 0.25
CA GLN A 82 25.02 2.45 -0.84
C GLN A 82 23.97 1.65 -1.62
N LYS A 83 24.22 0.36 -1.89
CA LYS A 83 23.25 -0.52 -2.57
C LYS A 83 22.00 -0.77 -1.70
N VAL A 84 22.17 -0.96 -0.40
CA VAL A 84 21.04 -1.12 0.54
C VAL A 84 20.22 0.18 0.62
N ASN A 85 20.88 1.34 0.69
CA ASN A 85 20.18 2.63 0.72
C ASN A 85 19.41 2.90 -0.59
N ALA A 86 20.06 2.71 -1.75
CA ALA A 86 19.40 2.87 -3.05
C ALA A 86 18.20 1.91 -3.23
N LYS A 87 18.31 0.67 -2.74
CA LYS A 87 17.21 -0.30 -2.74
C LYS A 87 16.08 0.11 -1.80
N ALA A 88 16.39 0.69 -0.63
CA ALA A 88 15.41 1.19 0.31
C ALA A 88 14.65 2.40 -0.24
N GLU A 89 15.34 3.35 -0.87
CA GLU A 89 14.74 4.53 -1.50
C GLU A 89 13.84 4.14 -2.69
N ALA A 90 14.30 3.22 -3.55
CA ALA A 90 13.49 2.68 -4.64
C ALA A 90 12.22 1.96 -4.13
N ALA A 91 12.36 1.16 -3.05
CA ALA A 91 11.23 0.48 -2.43
C ALA A 91 10.24 1.47 -1.76
N ALA A 92 10.74 2.55 -1.16
CA ALA A 92 9.91 3.60 -0.56
C ALA A 92 9.12 4.35 -1.64
N LYS A 93 9.76 4.73 -2.75
CA LYS A 93 9.11 5.40 -3.88
C LYS A 93 8.04 4.51 -4.53
N ALA A 94 8.33 3.23 -4.76
CA ALA A 94 7.37 2.28 -5.32
C ALA A 94 6.20 1.96 -4.37
N ARG A 95 6.37 2.10 -3.05
CA ARG A 95 5.26 2.03 -2.09
C ARG A 95 4.40 3.28 -2.16
N ALA A 96 5.01 4.46 -2.13
CA ALA A 96 4.30 5.74 -2.23
C ALA A 96 3.46 5.86 -3.52
N GLU A 97 3.98 5.41 -4.66
CA GLU A 97 3.25 5.42 -5.93
C GLU A 97 2.05 4.44 -5.92
N ARG A 98 2.22 3.25 -5.32
CA ARG A 98 1.12 2.27 -5.17
C ARG A 98 0.04 2.76 -4.20
N ASP A 99 0.42 3.39 -3.10
CA ASP A 99 -0.53 3.93 -2.13
C ASP A 99 -1.30 5.12 -2.73
N ALA A 100 -0.64 5.98 -3.50
CA ALA A 100 -1.29 7.06 -4.23
C ALA A 100 -2.26 6.55 -5.30
N TYR A 101 -1.90 5.49 -6.04
CA TYR A 101 -2.79 4.86 -7.01
C TYR A 101 -4.01 4.21 -6.34
N GLN A 102 -3.80 3.46 -5.26
CA GLN A 102 -4.88 2.84 -4.49
C GLN A 102 -5.82 3.87 -3.85
N ALA A 103 -5.28 4.96 -3.31
CA ALA A 103 -6.09 6.04 -2.75
C ALA A 103 -7.00 6.68 -3.82
N LYS A 104 -6.47 6.93 -5.02
CA LYS A 104 -7.26 7.44 -6.16
C LYS A 104 -8.34 6.44 -6.58
N ALA A 105 -7.99 5.16 -6.69
CA ALA A 105 -8.94 4.10 -7.05
C ALA A 105 -10.07 3.96 -6.01
N LEU A 106 -9.76 4.04 -4.71
CA LEU A 106 -10.74 3.99 -3.63
C LEU A 106 -11.67 5.22 -3.63
N VAL A 107 -11.14 6.41 -3.92
CA VAL A 107 -11.96 7.62 -4.06
C VAL A 107 -12.90 7.48 -5.25
N GLU A 108 -12.41 7.03 -6.41
CA GLU A 108 -13.24 6.84 -7.58
C GLU A 108 -14.30 5.75 -7.36
N GLN A 109 -13.93 4.66 -6.69
CA GLN A 109 -14.88 3.62 -6.29
C GLN A 109 -15.96 4.17 -5.36
N LYS A 110 -15.60 4.91 -4.31
CA LYS A 110 -16.58 5.54 -3.40
C LYS A 110 -17.50 6.51 -4.14
N VAL A 111 -16.98 7.31 -5.07
CA VAL A 111 -17.81 8.21 -5.89
C VAL A 111 -18.80 7.42 -6.74
N ARG A 112 -18.38 6.30 -7.34
CA ARG A 112 -19.28 5.42 -8.11
C ARG A 112 -20.33 4.76 -7.22
N GLU A 113 -19.94 4.27 -6.05
CA GLU A 113 -20.85 3.66 -5.06
C GLU A 113 -21.86 4.67 -4.52
N ASP A 114 -21.42 5.88 -4.17
CA ASP A 114 -22.30 6.95 -3.71
C ASP A 114 -23.27 7.39 -4.81
N ALA A 115 -22.81 7.48 -6.08
CA ALA A 115 -23.68 7.76 -7.21
C ALA A 115 -24.70 6.63 -7.45
N ALA A 116 -24.28 5.37 -7.34
CA ALA A 116 -25.17 4.21 -7.45
C ALA A 116 -26.20 4.19 -6.31
N ASN A 117 -25.79 4.46 -5.08
CA ASN A 117 -26.66 4.51 -3.90
C ASN A 117 -27.68 5.65 -4.04
N LYS A 118 -27.26 6.86 -4.41
CA LYS A 118 -28.19 7.97 -4.69
C LYS A 118 -29.20 7.62 -5.77
N LYS A 119 -28.75 6.97 -6.85
CA LYS A 119 -29.65 6.51 -7.92
C LYS A 119 -30.62 5.42 -7.45
N ALA A 120 -30.19 4.53 -6.57
CA ALA A 120 -31.04 3.49 -6.00
C ALA A 120 -32.11 4.08 -5.08
N GLU A 121 -31.74 5.03 -4.20
CA GLU A 121 -32.70 5.73 -3.35
C GLU A 121 -33.68 6.56 -4.17
N ALA A 122 -33.21 7.28 -5.20
CA ALA A 122 -34.09 7.99 -6.13
C ALA A 122 -35.10 7.07 -6.81
N ARG A 123 -34.70 5.85 -7.20
CA ARG A 123 -35.62 4.83 -7.74
C ARG A 123 -36.66 4.39 -6.71
N LYS A 124 -36.26 4.16 -5.46
CA LYS A 124 -37.20 3.78 -4.39
C LYS A 124 -38.23 4.86 -4.14
N ILE A 125 -37.79 6.11 -4.03
CA ILE A 125 -38.65 7.28 -3.84
C ILE A 125 -39.60 7.42 -5.05
N ALA A 126 -39.08 7.31 -6.27
CA ALA A 126 -39.90 7.36 -7.48
C ALA A 126 -40.94 6.23 -7.51
N SER A 127 -40.57 4.99 -7.16
CA SER A 127 -41.51 3.86 -7.09
C SER A 127 -42.59 4.08 -6.03
N SER A 128 -42.24 4.63 -4.86
CA SER A 128 -43.22 4.98 -3.83
C SER A 128 -44.21 6.03 -4.35
N ALA A 129 -43.71 7.12 -4.94
CA ALA A 129 -44.57 8.16 -5.50
C ALA A 129 -45.48 7.61 -6.62
N LYS A 130 -44.98 6.73 -7.50
CA LYS A 130 -45.80 6.07 -8.53
C LYS A 130 -46.93 5.24 -7.94
N ARG A 131 -46.71 4.54 -6.83
CA ARG A 131 -47.77 3.79 -6.12
C ARG A 131 -48.81 4.73 -5.53
N ASP A 132 -48.40 5.90 -5.02
CA ASP A 132 -49.33 6.91 -4.52
C ASP A 132 -50.19 7.48 -5.66
N PHE A 133 -49.62 7.66 -6.85
CA PHE A 133 -50.34 8.10 -8.05
C PHE A 133 -51.37 7.07 -8.48
N GLU A 134 -50.94 5.81 -8.58
CA GLU A 134 -51.82 4.69 -8.92
C GLU A 134 -52.99 4.58 -7.93
N SER A 135 -52.70 4.65 -6.63
CA SER A 135 -53.72 4.60 -5.58
C SER A 135 -54.72 5.76 -5.69
N LYS A 136 -54.25 6.98 -5.98
CA LYS A 136 -55.13 8.14 -6.25
C LYS A 136 -56.02 7.91 -7.46
N ILE A 137 -55.48 7.38 -8.56
CA ILE A 137 -56.25 7.13 -9.78
C ILE A 137 -57.30 6.06 -9.51
N ILE A 138 -56.92 4.93 -8.89
CA ILE A 138 -57.84 3.84 -8.55
C ILE A 138 -58.99 4.37 -7.66
N ASN A 139 -58.68 5.22 -6.67
CA ASN A 139 -59.70 5.82 -5.80
C ASN A 139 -60.63 6.79 -6.54
N ALA A 140 -60.11 7.53 -7.53
CA ALA A 140 -60.91 8.43 -8.37
C ALA A 140 -61.65 7.69 -9.50
N TRP A 141 -61.29 6.45 -9.77
CA TRP A 141 -61.77 5.72 -10.92
C TRP A 141 -63.15 5.12 -10.67
N LYS A 142 -64.13 5.62 -11.41
CA LYS A 142 -65.46 5.00 -11.52
C LYS A 142 -65.39 3.92 -12.58
N ILE A 143 -65.35 2.67 -12.13
CA ILE A 143 -65.32 1.50 -13.00
C ILE A 143 -66.65 1.44 -13.77
N PRO A 144 -66.64 1.43 -15.12
CA PRO A 144 -67.85 1.29 -15.90
C PRO A 144 -68.43 -0.12 -15.74
N ASP A 145 -69.75 -0.21 -15.57
CA ASP A 145 -70.47 -1.47 -15.39
C ASP A 145 -70.33 -2.38 -16.63
N GLY A 146 -70.24 -3.70 -16.41
CA GLY A 146 -70.17 -4.70 -17.47
C GLY A 146 -68.78 -4.98 -18.04
N PHE A 147 -67.72 -4.33 -17.52
CA PHE A 147 -66.34 -4.66 -17.84
C PHE A 147 -65.73 -5.46 -16.69
N THR A 148 -65.58 -6.78 -16.83
CA THR A 148 -64.91 -7.63 -15.82
C THR A 148 -63.66 -8.27 -16.44
N GLU A 149 -62.59 -8.40 -15.67
CA GLU A 149 -61.28 -8.97 -16.09
C GLU A 149 -60.55 -8.25 -17.23
N LYS A 150 -61.04 -7.07 -17.66
CA LYS A 150 -60.38 -6.27 -18.71
C LYS A 150 -59.19 -5.51 -18.14
N LYS A 151 -58.13 -5.42 -18.94
CA LYS A 151 -56.89 -4.71 -18.63
C LYS A 151 -56.72 -3.50 -19.54
N ALA A 152 -56.22 -2.41 -18.98
CA ALA A 152 -55.84 -1.21 -19.72
C ALA A 152 -54.54 -0.66 -19.16
N THR A 153 -53.60 -0.33 -20.04
CA THR A 153 -52.33 0.29 -19.63
C THR A 153 -52.35 1.76 -20.02
N ALA A 154 -52.09 2.64 -19.06
CA ALA A 154 -52.01 4.08 -19.30
C ALA A 154 -50.57 4.56 -19.14
N HIS A 155 -50.10 5.31 -20.14
CA HIS A 155 -48.87 6.08 -20.09
C HIS A 155 -49.23 7.55 -19.92
N ILE A 156 -48.74 8.14 -18.84
CA ILE A 156 -49.12 9.47 -18.41
C ILE A 156 -47.84 10.24 -18.09
N PRO A 157 -47.25 10.96 -19.06
CA PRO A 157 -46.17 11.88 -18.76
C PRO A 157 -46.68 13.05 -17.90
N LEU A 158 -45.94 13.32 -16.83
CA LEU A 158 -46.27 14.39 -15.88
C LEU A 158 -45.26 15.55 -15.98
N SER A 159 -45.72 16.76 -15.65
CA SER A 159 -44.91 17.95 -15.48
C SER A 159 -44.05 17.85 -14.21
N ASN A 160 -43.12 18.80 -14.03
CA ASN A 160 -42.33 18.87 -12.80
C ASN A 160 -43.18 19.15 -11.54
N ASN A 161 -44.39 19.69 -11.71
CA ASN A 161 -45.31 20.01 -10.62
C ASN A 161 -46.39 18.93 -10.41
N GLY A 162 -46.39 17.86 -11.22
CA GLY A 162 -47.39 16.80 -11.13
C GLY A 162 -48.65 17.05 -11.95
N ASP A 163 -48.60 17.96 -12.92
CA ASP A 163 -49.67 18.16 -13.89
C ASP A 163 -49.58 17.12 -15.01
N VAL A 164 -50.71 16.75 -15.59
CA VAL A 164 -50.75 15.79 -16.69
C VAL A 164 -50.44 16.48 -18.00
N LEU A 165 -49.39 16.04 -18.71
CA LEU A 165 -49.02 16.59 -20.01
C LEU A 165 -49.81 15.94 -21.15
N SER A 166 -49.88 14.61 -21.14
CA SER A 166 -50.69 13.83 -22.07
C SER A 166 -51.16 12.53 -21.41
N ILE A 167 -52.20 11.92 -21.98
CA ILE A 167 -52.73 10.65 -21.53
C ILE A 167 -52.81 9.73 -22.75
N VAL A 168 -52.15 8.58 -22.67
CA VAL A 168 -52.19 7.57 -23.72
C VAL A 168 -52.61 6.25 -23.08
N VAL A 169 -53.84 5.79 -23.39
CA VAL A 169 -54.38 4.53 -22.84
C VAL A 169 -54.44 3.45 -23.92
N ALA A 170 -53.64 2.41 -23.73
CA ALA A 170 -53.66 1.18 -24.50
C ALA A 170 -54.77 0.25 -24.00
N THR A 171 -55.90 0.27 -24.72
CA THR A 171 -57.05 -0.63 -24.49
C THR A 171 -57.88 -0.77 -25.78
N THR A 172 -58.60 -1.87 -25.92
CA THR A 172 -59.54 -2.11 -27.02
C THR A 172 -60.92 -1.50 -26.76
N GLU A 173 -61.24 -1.16 -25.50
CA GLU A 173 -62.56 -0.74 -25.07
C GLU A 173 -62.65 0.80 -24.92
N PRO A 174 -63.46 1.51 -25.72
CA PRO A 174 -63.54 2.97 -25.66
C PRO A 174 -64.09 3.51 -24.33
N GLN A 175 -65.07 2.83 -23.74
CA GLN A 175 -65.67 3.22 -22.46
C GLN A 175 -64.66 3.12 -21.31
N LEU A 176 -63.85 2.06 -21.30
CA LEU A 176 -62.79 1.86 -20.31
C LEU A 176 -61.70 2.95 -20.44
N ARG A 177 -61.34 3.31 -21.67
CA ARG A 177 -60.41 4.43 -21.96
C ARG A 177 -60.92 5.74 -21.34
N ALA A 178 -62.17 6.11 -21.62
CA ALA A 178 -62.75 7.35 -21.13
C ALA A 178 -62.80 7.39 -19.59
N GLY A 179 -63.15 6.26 -18.95
CA GLY A 179 -63.15 6.15 -17.49
C GLY A 179 -61.76 6.37 -16.87
N ILE A 180 -60.72 5.79 -17.47
CA ILE A 180 -59.33 5.96 -16.98
C ILE A 180 -58.84 7.38 -17.23
N GLU A 181 -59.10 7.97 -18.40
CA GLU A 181 -58.73 9.36 -18.70
C GLU A 181 -59.37 10.33 -17.73
N GLN A 182 -60.66 10.14 -17.42
CA GLN A 182 -61.38 10.97 -16.44
C GLN A 182 -60.81 10.79 -15.03
N ALA A 183 -60.50 9.56 -14.63
CA ALA A 183 -59.90 9.27 -13.32
C ALA A 183 -58.52 9.95 -13.18
N VAL A 184 -57.68 9.85 -14.22
CA VAL A 184 -56.35 10.46 -14.27
C VAL A 184 -56.43 11.98 -14.18
N ARG A 185 -57.38 12.61 -14.88
CA ARG A 185 -57.59 14.06 -14.82
C ARG A 185 -58.15 14.51 -13.47
N SER A 186 -59.04 13.72 -12.86
CA SER A 186 -59.67 14.05 -11.57
C SER A 186 -58.71 13.87 -10.39
N ALA A 187 -57.72 12.99 -10.51
CA ALA A 187 -56.72 12.74 -9.48
C ALA A 187 -55.56 13.76 -9.47
N ALA A 188 -55.43 14.58 -10.52
CA ALA A 188 -54.45 15.66 -10.57
C ALA A 188 -54.84 16.79 -9.59
N PRO A 189 -53.87 17.47 -8.95
CA PRO A 189 -52.41 17.32 -9.10
C PRO A 189 -51.80 16.12 -8.35
N TYR A 190 -50.77 15.52 -8.93
CA TYR A 190 -50.04 14.39 -8.34
C TYR A 190 -48.89 14.84 -7.43
N PRO A 191 -48.70 14.22 -6.24
CA PRO A 191 -47.64 14.63 -5.30
C PRO A 191 -46.24 14.24 -5.81
N MET A 192 -45.51 15.20 -6.37
CA MET A 192 -44.16 14.95 -6.88
C MET A 192 -43.12 14.82 -5.75
N PRO A 193 -42.15 13.91 -5.89
CA PRO A 193 -41.06 13.80 -4.90
C PRO A 193 -40.16 15.05 -4.93
N SER A 194 -39.63 15.40 -3.76
CA SER A 194 -38.73 16.54 -3.58
C SER A 194 -37.35 16.33 -4.21
N ASP A 195 -36.89 15.08 -4.30
CA ASP A 195 -35.63 14.71 -4.93
C ASP A 195 -35.70 14.89 -6.46
N PRO A 196 -34.77 15.63 -7.10
CA PRO A 196 -34.79 15.88 -8.55
C PRO A 196 -34.67 14.62 -9.43
N GLU A 197 -33.83 13.66 -9.04
CA GLU A 197 -33.63 12.41 -9.78
C GLU A 197 -34.87 11.52 -9.64
N ALA A 198 -35.43 11.41 -8.43
CA ALA A 198 -36.66 10.68 -8.21
C ALA A 198 -37.82 11.30 -8.99
N ARG A 199 -37.90 12.64 -9.02
CA ARG A 199 -38.91 13.39 -9.78
C ARG A 199 -38.78 13.10 -11.26
N SER A 200 -37.57 13.16 -11.81
CA SER A 200 -37.31 12.84 -13.22
C SER A 200 -37.86 11.46 -13.60
N GLN A 201 -37.64 10.46 -12.74
CA GLN A 201 -38.13 9.10 -12.94
C GLN A 201 -39.63 8.95 -12.69
N ALA A 202 -40.21 9.74 -11.78
CA ALA A 202 -41.65 9.74 -11.49
C ALA A 202 -42.48 10.35 -12.63
N ARG A 203 -41.93 11.29 -13.40
CA ARG A 203 -42.60 11.91 -14.57
C ARG A 203 -43.07 10.90 -15.61
N SER A 204 -42.30 9.82 -15.81
CA SER A 204 -42.70 8.72 -16.69
C SER A 204 -43.55 7.72 -15.90
N PHE A 205 -44.80 8.09 -15.63
CA PHE A 205 -45.75 7.20 -14.97
C PHE A 205 -46.37 6.25 -16.00
N THR A 206 -46.41 4.97 -15.65
CA THR A 206 -47.09 3.94 -16.42
C THR A 206 -47.74 3.00 -15.42
N ALA A 207 -49.04 2.80 -15.57
CA ALA A 207 -49.81 1.91 -14.72
C ALA A 207 -50.73 1.03 -15.54
N SER A 208 -50.97 -0.18 -15.05
CA SER A 208 -51.87 -1.14 -15.64
C SER A 208 -53.07 -1.33 -14.71
N PHE A 209 -54.23 -0.90 -15.18
CA PHE A 209 -55.50 -1.01 -14.47
C PHE A 209 -56.19 -2.30 -14.89
N THR A 210 -56.63 -3.08 -13.91
CA THR A 210 -57.45 -4.28 -14.13
C THR A 210 -58.76 -4.09 -13.41
N VAL A 211 -59.88 -4.26 -14.12
CA VAL A 211 -61.20 -4.25 -13.50
C VAL A 211 -61.44 -5.60 -12.84
N LYS A 212 -61.81 -5.56 -11.55
CA LYS A 212 -62.17 -6.74 -10.75
C LYS A 212 -63.66 -7.02 -10.83
#